data_AF-A0A1M7U5J3-F1
#
_entry.id   AF-A0A1M7U5J3-F1
#
_cell.length_a   1.000
_cell.length_b   1.000
_cell.length_c   1.000
_cell.angle_alpha   90.00
_cell.angle_beta   90.00
_cell.angle_gamma   90.00
#
_symmetry.space_group_name_H-M   'P 1'
#
loop_
_entity.id
_entity.type
_entity.pdbx_description
1 polymer ?
#
loop_
_entity_poly.entity_id
_entity_poly.type
_entity_poly.pdbx_seq_one_letter_code
_entity_poly.pdbx_strand_id
1 'polypeptide(L)'
;MDLEKMLLTDFSHEAQRKRETLNDLLATLEKGKHTEQQLERSRIIMNKRKVISVFAASLTLLLSLTTFAYGEDIFRVIREITVGSHAKFIVTEEQQSTPRPIPAELQGKLFDENGNEHVEVAIVTEADAQQNDEKTFISTSSKERARQYTMFDFKIPGYLPEGYDQVTYKMLKNEEGQPYPNSKYLFAEFKNAVGDVIHCQMRYMDEETTFELSGVGKDMESMTINGHEAAASETSIYIEIDSIMYMFTNKTIEGDEFVKIASSLR
;
A
#
# COMPACT_ATOMS: atom_id res chain seq x y z
N MET A 1 -71.51 -40.24 -49.28
CA MET A 1 -70.04 -40.22 -49.29
C MET A 1 -69.62 -38.80 -48.97
N ASP A 2 -68.85 -38.51 -47.94
CA ASP A 2 -67.66 -39.25 -47.51
C ASP A 2 -67.44 -39.18 -46.00
N LEU A 3 -67.26 -40.35 -45.37
CA LEU A 3 -66.63 -40.48 -44.05
C LEU A 3 -65.17 -39.92 -44.06
N GLU A 4 -64.59 -39.77 -45.24
CA GLU A 4 -63.28 -39.17 -45.50
C GLU A 4 -63.25 -37.64 -45.26
N LYS A 5 -64.39 -36.94 -45.33
CA LYS A 5 -64.45 -35.47 -45.10
C LYS A 5 -64.70 -35.07 -43.65
N MET A 6 -64.96 -36.03 -42.75
CA MET A 6 -65.12 -35.78 -41.30
C MET A 6 -63.90 -36.20 -40.46
N LEU A 7 -62.89 -36.85 -41.06
CA LEU A 7 -61.67 -37.31 -40.37
C LEU A 7 -60.41 -36.51 -40.72
N LEU A 8 -60.52 -35.48 -41.58
CA LEU A 8 -59.38 -34.72 -42.11
C LEU A 8 -59.30 -33.26 -41.62
N THR A 9 -60.19 -32.83 -40.72
CA THR A 9 -60.32 -31.40 -40.34
C THR A 9 -59.92 -31.03 -38.91
N ASP A 10 -59.36 -31.94 -38.09
CA ASP A 10 -59.02 -31.55 -36.70
C ASP A 10 -57.62 -31.95 -36.18
N PHE A 11 -56.78 -32.61 -36.97
CA PHE A 11 -55.43 -33.01 -36.52
C PHE A 11 -54.26 -32.43 -37.34
N SER A 12 -54.50 -31.60 -38.37
CA SER A 12 -53.41 -30.94 -39.12
C SER A 12 -52.94 -29.63 -38.50
N HIS A 13 -53.85 -28.87 -37.87
CA HIS A 13 -53.52 -27.55 -37.31
C HIS A 13 -52.73 -27.65 -35.99
N GLU A 14 -53.02 -28.67 -35.16
CA GLU A 14 -52.31 -28.92 -33.90
C GLU A 14 -50.92 -29.53 -34.15
N ALA A 15 -50.80 -30.44 -35.12
CA ALA A 15 -49.52 -31.01 -35.54
C ALA A 15 -48.60 -29.95 -36.17
N GLN A 16 -49.16 -29.01 -36.93
CA GLN A 16 -48.42 -27.89 -37.51
C GLN A 16 -47.97 -26.88 -36.45
N ARG A 17 -48.85 -26.51 -35.51
CA ARG A 17 -48.46 -25.69 -34.34
C ARG A 17 -47.36 -26.35 -33.51
N LYS A 18 -47.45 -27.65 -33.24
CA LYS A 18 -46.41 -28.38 -32.49
C LYS A 18 -45.07 -28.41 -33.24
N ARG A 19 -45.09 -28.51 -34.58
CA ARG A 19 -43.88 -28.38 -35.42
C ARG A 19 -43.29 -26.97 -35.39
N GLU A 20 -44.12 -25.94 -35.48
CA GLU A 20 -43.68 -24.54 -35.37
C GLU A 20 -43.06 -24.26 -34.00
N THR A 21 -43.71 -24.71 -32.92
CA THR A 21 -43.20 -24.56 -31.55
C THR A 21 -41.90 -25.34 -31.34
N LEU A 22 -41.77 -26.55 -31.92
CA LEU A 22 -40.54 -27.34 -31.86
C LEU A 22 -39.39 -26.67 -32.63
N ASN A 23 -39.68 -26.09 -33.80
CA ASN A 23 -38.68 -25.36 -34.59
C ASN A 23 -38.22 -24.08 -33.89
N ASP A 24 -39.13 -23.35 -33.24
CA ASP A 24 -38.79 -22.17 -32.43
C ASP A 24 -37.96 -22.55 -31.19
N LEU A 25 -38.27 -23.66 -30.53
CA LEU A 25 -37.46 -24.17 -29.41
C LEU A 25 -36.08 -24.64 -29.86
N LEU A 26 -35.97 -25.32 -31.00
CA LEU A 26 -34.69 -25.72 -31.59
C LEU A 26 -33.86 -24.50 -31.99
N ALA A 27 -34.47 -23.49 -32.62
CA ALA A 27 -33.81 -22.25 -32.97
C ALA A 27 -33.33 -21.49 -31.72
N THR A 28 -34.11 -21.51 -30.64
CA THR A 28 -33.72 -20.89 -29.36
C THR A 28 -32.58 -21.64 -28.67
N LEU A 29 -32.57 -22.98 -28.73
CA LEU A 29 -31.48 -23.82 -28.20
C LEU A 29 -30.19 -23.69 -29.03
N GLU A 30 -30.29 -23.57 -30.36
CA GLU A 30 -29.13 -23.27 -31.20
C GLU A 30 -28.56 -21.88 -30.92
N LYS A 31 -29.42 -20.88 -30.73
CA LYS A 31 -29.00 -19.52 -30.34
C LYS A 31 -28.35 -19.51 -28.95
N GLY A 32 -28.86 -20.29 -28.00
CA GLY A 32 -28.27 -20.48 -26.67
C GLY A 32 -26.90 -21.16 -26.73
N LYS A 33 -26.75 -22.23 -27.51
CA LYS A 33 -25.47 -22.91 -27.72
C LYS A 33 -24.44 -22.01 -28.42
N HIS A 34 -24.86 -21.20 -29.39
CA HIS A 34 -23.99 -20.24 -30.07
C HIS A 34 -23.52 -19.11 -29.12
N THR A 35 -24.35 -18.77 -28.12
CA THR A 35 -24.04 -17.76 -27.10
C THR A 35 -23.10 -18.32 -26.02
N GLU A 36 -23.31 -19.56 -25.55
CA GLU A 36 -22.37 -20.24 -24.65
C GLU A 36 -21.03 -20.54 -25.33
N GLN A 37 -21.01 -20.95 -26.60
CA GLN A 37 -19.76 -21.16 -27.33
C GLN A 37 -19.01 -19.84 -27.60
N GLN A 38 -19.72 -18.70 -27.73
CA GLN A 38 -19.08 -17.38 -27.79
C GLN A 38 -18.62 -16.86 -26.43
N LEU A 39 -19.30 -17.19 -25.34
CA LEU A 39 -18.86 -16.89 -23.97
C LEU A 39 -17.66 -17.74 -23.54
N GLU A 40 -17.61 -19.03 -23.88
CA GLU A 40 -16.44 -19.90 -23.64
C GLU A 40 -15.26 -19.52 -24.56
N ARG A 41 -15.52 -19.18 -25.84
CA ARG A 41 -14.47 -18.63 -26.73
C ARG A 41 -13.97 -17.27 -26.26
N SER A 42 -14.83 -16.40 -25.71
CA SER A 42 -14.38 -15.13 -25.13
C SER A 42 -13.64 -15.34 -23.81
N ARG A 43 -14.00 -16.33 -22.98
CA ARG A 43 -13.26 -16.73 -21.77
C ARG A 43 -11.86 -17.29 -22.09
N ILE A 44 -11.75 -18.12 -23.13
CA ILE A 44 -10.47 -18.69 -23.59
C ILE A 44 -9.61 -17.64 -24.32
N ILE A 45 -10.21 -16.73 -25.10
CA ILE A 45 -9.49 -15.62 -25.75
C ILE A 45 -9.06 -14.56 -24.71
N MET A 46 -9.85 -14.29 -23.67
CA MET A 46 -9.45 -13.42 -22.55
C MET A 46 -8.36 -14.04 -21.66
N ASN A 47 -8.26 -15.38 -21.59
CA ASN A 47 -7.19 -16.06 -20.85
C ASN A 47 -5.93 -16.40 -21.68
N LYS A 48 -5.92 -16.16 -23.00
CA LYS A 48 -4.72 -16.34 -23.86
C LYS A 48 -4.23 -15.07 -24.55
N ARG A 49 -4.87 -13.92 -24.34
CA ARG A 49 -4.38 -12.57 -24.76
C ARG A 49 -3.86 -11.70 -23.61
N LYS A 50 -3.72 -12.23 -22.39
CA LYS A 50 -3.04 -11.54 -21.28
C LYS A 50 -1.53 -11.79 -21.22
N VAL A 51 -0.92 -12.20 -22.33
CA VAL A 51 0.53 -12.21 -22.48
C VAL A 51 0.83 -11.61 -23.86
N ILE A 52 1.55 -10.48 -23.86
CA ILE A 52 2.04 -9.71 -25.01
C ILE A 52 1.04 -8.69 -25.62
N SER A 53 0.97 -7.51 -25.00
CA SER A 53 0.99 -6.17 -25.66
C SER A 53 0.63 -5.05 -24.68
N VAL A 54 1.49 -4.79 -23.69
CA VAL A 54 1.61 -3.46 -23.06
C VAL A 54 3.09 -3.12 -23.01
N PHE A 55 3.67 -2.92 -24.19
CA PHE A 55 4.93 -2.21 -24.39
C PHE A 55 4.70 -0.91 -25.19
N ALA A 56 3.45 -0.45 -25.32
CA ALA A 56 3.11 0.72 -26.13
C ALA A 56 1.80 1.42 -25.71
N ALA A 57 1.55 1.59 -24.39
CA ALA A 57 0.48 2.48 -23.90
C ALA A 57 0.62 2.88 -22.41
N SER A 58 1.83 3.14 -21.92
CA SER A 58 2.02 3.90 -20.67
C SER A 58 3.00 5.06 -20.86
N LEU A 59 2.98 5.65 -22.05
CA LEU A 59 3.59 6.94 -22.37
C LEU A 59 2.57 8.09 -22.28
N THR A 60 1.38 7.86 -21.72
CA THR A 60 0.35 8.90 -21.56
C THR A 60 -0.37 8.79 -20.21
N LEU A 61 0.38 9.02 -19.14
CA LEU A 61 -0.14 9.72 -17.96
C LEU A 61 0.89 10.76 -17.51
N LEU A 62 1.35 11.55 -18.48
CA LEU A 62 2.28 12.67 -18.30
C LEU A 62 1.57 13.99 -17.99
N LEU A 63 0.25 14.01 -17.74
CA LEU A 63 -0.53 15.24 -17.50
C LEU A 63 -1.72 14.95 -16.59
N SER A 64 -1.49 14.82 -15.29
CA SER A 64 -2.50 15.16 -14.26
C SER A 64 -1.85 15.56 -12.93
N LEU A 65 -0.77 16.35 -13.00
CA LEU A 65 -0.50 17.29 -11.92
C LEU A 65 -1.40 18.50 -12.19
N THR A 66 -2.58 18.52 -11.57
CA THR A 66 -3.29 19.78 -11.38
C THR A 66 -2.39 20.64 -10.52
N THR A 67 -1.73 21.60 -11.14
CA THR A 67 -0.93 22.57 -10.42
C THR A 67 -1.88 23.44 -9.61
N PHE A 68 -1.94 23.17 -8.30
CA PHE A 68 -2.50 24.14 -7.37
C PHE A 68 -1.58 25.36 -7.45
N ALA A 69 -2.10 26.48 -7.96
CA ALA A 69 -1.36 27.72 -8.23
C ALA A 69 -0.88 28.49 -6.96
N TYR A 70 -0.60 27.75 -5.89
CA TYR A 70 0.05 28.22 -4.67
C TYR A 70 1.04 27.14 -4.20
N GLY A 71 2.17 26.98 -4.92
CA GLY A 71 3.23 26.02 -4.54
C GLY A 71 4.14 25.48 -5.64
N GLU A 72 4.05 25.97 -6.89
CA GLU A 72 4.75 25.39 -8.07
C GLU A 72 6.30 25.42 -8.03
N ASP A 73 6.96 26.08 -7.07
CA ASP A 73 8.40 26.38 -7.17
C ASP A 73 9.29 25.74 -6.08
N ILE A 74 8.80 24.81 -5.25
CA ILE A 74 9.60 24.31 -4.11
C ILE A 74 10.17 22.91 -4.35
N PHE A 75 9.46 21.98 -4.98
CA PHE A 75 9.92 20.60 -5.14
C PHE A 75 9.71 20.09 -6.55
N ARG A 76 10.76 19.47 -7.13
CA ARG A 76 10.70 18.77 -8.41
C ARG A 76 10.75 17.27 -8.19
N VAL A 77 9.76 16.54 -8.71
CA VAL A 77 9.82 15.07 -8.77
C VAL A 77 10.94 14.65 -9.74
N ILE A 78 11.87 13.82 -9.26
CA ILE A 78 12.99 13.32 -10.05
C ILE A 78 12.77 11.87 -10.48
N ARG A 79 12.30 11.01 -9.57
CA ARG A 79 12.10 9.58 -9.83
C ARG A 79 11.09 8.97 -8.88
N GLU A 80 10.64 7.77 -9.22
CA GLU A 80 9.82 6.93 -8.36
C GLU A 80 10.59 5.66 -8.01
N ILE A 81 10.49 5.21 -6.76
CA ILE A 81 11.05 3.94 -6.30
C ILE A 81 9.90 3.06 -5.82
N THR A 82 9.79 1.87 -6.36
CA THR A 82 8.87 0.84 -5.88
C THR A 82 9.63 -0.11 -4.96
N VAL A 83 9.01 -0.46 -3.84
CA VAL A 83 9.53 -1.48 -2.91
C VAL A 83 8.46 -2.56 -2.78
N GLY A 84 8.77 -3.74 -3.30
CA GLY A 84 7.83 -4.87 -3.26
C GLY A 84 6.60 -4.61 -4.12
N SER A 85 5.45 -5.15 -3.70
CA SER A 85 4.23 -5.03 -4.52
C SER A 85 3.35 -3.83 -4.14
N HIS A 86 3.60 -3.21 -2.99
CA HIS A 86 2.61 -2.34 -2.33
C HIS A 86 3.16 -1.01 -1.80
N ALA A 87 4.44 -0.70 -1.97
CA ALA A 87 5.00 0.57 -1.53
C ALA A 87 5.67 1.35 -2.66
N LYS A 88 5.40 2.64 -2.70
CA LYS A 88 5.96 3.57 -3.70
C LYS A 88 6.48 4.84 -3.04
N PHE A 89 7.64 5.30 -3.47
CA PHE A 89 8.30 6.50 -2.98
C PHE A 89 8.50 7.47 -4.13
N ILE A 90 8.01 8.70 -3.98
CA ILE A 90 8.18 9.77 -4.96
C ILE A 90 9.33 10.66 -4.50
N VAL A 91 10.48 10.51 -5.16
CA VAL A 91 11.72 11.21 -4.83
C VAL A 91 11.68 12.60 -5.43
N THR A 92 11.85 13.61 -4.58
CA THR A 92 11.87 15.01 -4.98
C THR A 92 13.16 15.69 -4.61
N GLU A 93 13.52 16.73 -5.36
CA GLU A 93 14.57 17.67 -5.00
C GLU A 93 13.98 19.05 -4.76
N GLU A 94 14.44 19.68 -3.69
CA GLU A 94 14.10 21.06 -3.37
C GLU A 94 14.71 21.99 -4.43
N GLN A 95 13.84 22.73 -5.10
CA GLN A 95 14.22 23.85 -5.94
C GLN A 95 14.63 25.00 -5.02
N GLN A 96 15.78 25.62 -5.26
CA GLN A 96 16.19 26.81 -4.53
C GLN A 96 15.17 27.93 -4.76
N SER A 97 14.22 28.08 -3.84
CA SER A 97 13.35 29.25 -3.83
C SER A 97 14.18 30.46 -3.41
N THR A 98 14.04 31.57 -4.13
CA THR A 98 14.64 32.83 -3.69
C THR A 98 13.96 33.25 -2.40
N PRO A 99 14.71 33.56 -1.31
CA PRO A 99 14.10 33.99 -0.06
C PRO A 99 13.26 35.25 -0.33
N ARG A 100 11.94 35.12 -0.24
CA ARG A 100 11.06 36.29 -0.26
C ARG A 100 11.15 36.92 1.13
N PRO A 101 11.43 38.22 1.24
CA PRO A 101 11.48 38.87 2.55
C PRO A 101 10.11 38.72 3.21
N ILE A 102 10.09 38.12 4.39
CA ILE A 102 8.89 38.09 5.23
C ILE A 102 8.59 39.56 5.60
N PRO A 103 7.38 40.09 5.31
CA PRO A 103 7.00 41.42 5.73
C PRO A 103 7.23 41.62 7.23
N ALA A 104 7.73 42.78 7.64
CA ALA A 104 8.06 43.06 9.03
C ALA A 104 6.85 42.90 9.96
N GLU A 105 5.63 43.10 9.44
CA GLU A 105 4.38 42.94 10.19
C GLU A 105 4.04 41.48 10.52
N LEU A 106 4.62 40.53 9.80
CA LEU A 106 4.38 39.08 9.92
C LEU A 106 5.53 38.33 10.61
N GLN A 107 6.69 38.98 10.79
CA GLN A 107 7.86 38.35 11.38
C GLN A 107 7.58 37.96 12.84
N GLY A 108 7.69 36.67 13.14
CA GLY A 108 7.49 36.12 14.49
C GLY A 108 6.03 35.92 14.89
N LYS A 109 5.07 36.10 13.97
CA LYS A 109 3.65 35.81 14.20
C LYS A 109 3.27 34.46 13.63
N LEU A 110 2.38 33.77 14.33
CA LEU A 110 1.75 32.53 13.85
C LEU A 110 0.29 32.83 13.57
N PHE A 111 -0.26 32.23 12.52
CA PHE A 111 -1.65 32.42 12.14
C PHE A 111 -2.36 31.08 12.06
N ASP A 112 -3.62 31.03 12.47
CA ASP A 112 -4.49 29.89 12.26
C ASP A 112 -4.93 29.76 10.79
N GLU A 113 -5.67 28.69 10.46
CA GLU A 113 -6.22 28.46 9.11
C GLU A 113 -7.14 29.58 8.62
N ASN A 114 -7.67 30.39 9.53
CA ASN A 114 -8.57 31.51 9.25
C ASN A 114 -7.83 32.86 9.16
N GLY A 115 -6.49 32.86 9.30
CA GLY A 115 -5.66 34.06 9.24
C GLY A 115 -5.67 34.88 10.53
N ASN A 116 -6.15 34.34 11.65
CA ASN A 116 -6.06 34.99 12.96
C ASN A 116 -4.73 34.66 13.61
N GLU A 117 -4.15 35.63 14.32
CA GLU A 117 -2.90 35.43 15.05
C GLU A 117 -3.08 34.40 16.18
N HIS A 118 -2.33 33.30 16.13
CA HIS A 118 -2.33 32.23 17.13
C HIS A 118 -1.12 32.42 18.07
N VAL A 119 -1.38 32.87 19.29
CA VAL A 119 -0.31 33.27 20.24
C VAL A 119 0.25 32.09 21.03
N GLU A 120 -0.45 30.95 21.04
CA GLU A 120 -0.08 29.79 21.85
C GLU A 120 0.43 28.65 20.96
N VAL A 121 1.68 28.26 21.19
CA VAL A 121 2.28 27.03 20.67
C VAL A 121 2.54 26.14 21.87
N ALA A 122 1.85 25.01 21.95
CA ALA A 122 2.17 23.99 22.94
C ALA A 122 3.54 23.40 22.57
N ILE A 123 4.55 23.65 23.42
CA ILE A 123 5.84 22.97 23.32
C ILE A 123 5.62 21.54 23.80
N VAL A 124 5.65 20.59 22.87
CA VAL A 124 5.59 19.16 23.20
C VAL A 124 6.91 18.79 23.86
N THR A 125 6.86 18.35 25.12
CA THR A 125 8.04 17.88 25.86
C THR A 125 8.28 16.39 25.66
N GLU A 126 9.47 15.90 26.03
CA GLU A 126 9.76 14.47 26.05
C GLU A 126 8.78 13.70 26.97
N ALA A 127 8.35 14.32 28.07
CA ALA A 127 7.36 13.75 28.98
C ALA A 127 5.98 13.60 28.30
N ASP A 128 5.58 14.58 27.48
CA ASP A 128 4.34 14.50 26.71
C ASP A 128 4.42 13.41 25.64
N ALA A 129 5.55 13.29 24.95
CA ALA A 129 5.80 12.23 23.96
C ALA A 129 5.76 10.84 24.61
N GLN A 130 6.40 10.66 25.77
CA GLN A 130 6.37 9.41 26.52
C GLN A 130 4.94 9.09 27.01
N GLN A 131 4.22 10.08 27.53
CA GLN A 131 2.83 9.88 27.94
C GLN A 131 1.94 9.47 26.77
N ASN A 132 2.17 10.05 25.58
CA ASN A 132 1.45 9.67 24.38
C ASN A 132 1.80 8.24 23.95
N ASP A 133 3.09 7.86 23.98
CA ASP A 133 3.53 6.49 23.70
C ASP A 133 2.88 5.48 24.65
N GLU A 134 2.87 5.77 25.94
CA GLU A 134 2.21 4.95 26.96
C GLU A 134 0.69 4.89 26.78
N LYS A 135 0.06 5.93 26.22
CA LYS A 135 -1.38 5.91 25.89
C LYS A 135 -1.68 5.08 24.63
N THR A 136 -0.78 5.09 23.65
CA THR A 136 -0.98 4.44 22.35
C THR A 136 -0.55 2.98 22.34
N PHE A 137 0.49 2.62 23.09
CA PHE A 137 1.15 1.32 22.95
C PHE A 137 1.18 0.49 24.24
N ILE A 138 1.22 -0.84 24.06
CA ILE A 138 1.66 -1.81 25.06
C ILE A 138 3.02 -2.34 24.64
N SER A 139 3.97 -2.23 25.55
CA SER A 139 5.36 -2.63 25.32
C SER A 139 5.64 -4.02 25.91
N THR A 140 6.46 -4.81 25.21
CA THR A 140 6.98 -6.09 25.71
C THR A 140 8.34 -6.41 25.09
N SER A 141 9.21 -7.10 25.82
CA SER A 141 10.45 -7.66 25.27
C SER A 141 10.30 -9.07 24.68
N SER A 142 9.14 -9.72 24.86
CA SER A 142 8.89 -11.07 24.33
C SER A 142 8.38 -11.02 22.90
N LYS A 143 9.17 -11.60 21.98
CA LYS A 143 8.78 -11.80 20.58
C LYS A 143 7.51 -12.63 20.47
N GLU A 144 7.42 -13.70 21.28
CA GLU A 144 6.29 -14.63 21.28
C GLU A 144 5.01 -13.94 21.68
N ARG A 145 5.07 -13.08 22.70
CA ARG A 145 3.92 -12.26 23.11
C ARG A 145 3.50 -11.30 22.00
N ALA A 146 4.44 -10.58 21.39
CA ALA A 146 4.13 -9.67 20.29
C ALA A 146 3.46 -10.41 19.11
N ARG A 147 4.01 -11.56 18.74
CA ARG A 147 3.49 -12.41 17.65
C ARG A 147 2.04 -12.88 17.85
N GLN A 148 1.60 -13.07 19.10
CA GLN A 148 0.20 -13.49 19.36
C GLN A 148 -0.84 -12.45 18.92
N TYR A 149 -0.43 -11.20 18.75
CA TYR A 149 -1.33 -10.11 18.39
C TYR A 149 -1.11 -9.61 16.96
N THR A 150 -0.16 -10.16 16.21
CA THR A 150 0.05 -9.81 14.79
C THR A 150 -0.62 -10.83 13.90
N MET A 151 -1.15 -10.39 12.76
CA MET A 151 -1.70 -11.31 11.74
C MET A 151 -0.63 -11.96 10.85
N PHE A 152 0.63 -11.60 11.07
CA PHE A 152 1.79 -12.04 10.29
C PHE A 152 2.86 -12.58 11.23
N ASP A 153 3.70 -13.50 10.74
CA ASP A 153 4.95 -13.86 11.40
C ASP A 153 6.06 -12.96 10.91
N PHE A 154 6.90 -12.47 11.82
CA PHE A 154 7.91 -11.47 11.50
C PHE A 154 9.33 -11.92 11.83
N LYS A 155 10.25 -11.43 11.00
CA LYS A 155 11.68 -11.62 11.12
C LYS A 155 12.28 -10.59 12.06
N ILE A 156 13.36 -10.96 12.72
CA ILE A 156 14.16 -10.02 13.52
C ILE A 156 15.58 -9.95 12.98
N PRO A 157 16.27 -8.80 13.08
CA PRO A 157 17.66 -8.71 12.66
C PRO A 157 18.53 -9.72 13.43
N GLY A 158 19.31 -10.51 12.69
CA GLY A 158 20.38 -11.33 13.26
C GLY A 158 21.64 -10.52 13.59
N TYR A 159 21.75 -9.32 13.02
CA TYR A 159 22.80 -8.34 13.24
C TYR A 159 22.19 -7.03 13.73
N LEU A 160 22.82 -6.45 14.74
CA LEU A 160 22.62 -5.06 15.15
C LEU A 160 24.00 -4.41 15.32
N PRO A 161 24.12 -3.09 15.12
CA PRO A 161 25.37 -2.37 15.40
C PRO A 161 25.82 -2.57 16.86
N GLU A 162 27.09 -2.30 17.12
CA GLU A 162 27.66 -2.47 18.46
C GLU A 162 26.88 -1.66 19.51
N GLY A 163 26.57 -2.31 20.64
CA GLY A 163 25.89 -1.68 21.77
C GLY A 163 24.36 -1.76 21.74
N TYR A 164 23.73 -2.13 20.63
CA TYR A 164 22.28 -2.36 20.57
C TYR A 164 21.95 -3.80 20.98
N ASP A 165 21.49 -3.98 22.22
CA ASP A 165 21.24 -5.30 22.82
C ASP A 165 19.83 -5.47 23.41
N GLN A 166 19.07 -4.38 23.51
CA GLN A 166 17.71 -4.38 24.04
C GLN A 166 16.71 -4.26 22.90
N VAL A 167 15.69 -5.12 22.91
CA VAL A 167 14.55 -5.03 22.00
C VAL A 167 13.25 -4.83 22.80
N THR A 168 12.45 -3.85 22.36
CA THR A 168 11.09 -3.63 22.86
C THR A 168 10.13 -3.64 21.69
N TYR A 169 9.15 -4.53 21.74
CA TYR A 169 8.03 -4.55 20.82
C TYR A 169 6.89 -3.69 21.37
N LYS A 170 6.32 -2.83 20.54
CA LYS A 170 5.20 -1.96 20.86
C LYS A 170 4.00 -2.35 19.99
N MET A 171 2.90 -2.69 20.67
CA MET A 171 1.62 -3.09 20.06
C MET A 171 0.59 -2.00 20.29
N LEU A 172 -0.22 -1.68 19.28
CA LEU A 172 -1.30 -0.70 19.40
C LEU A 172 -2.34 -1.16 20.43
N LYS A 173 -2.81 -0.21 21.24
CA LYS A 173 -3.93 -0.40 22.16
C LYS A 173 -5.26 -0.29 21.42
N ASN A 174 -6.22 -1.11 21.82
CA ASN A 174 -7.63 -0.90 21.52
C ASN A 174 -8.27 0.08 22.53
N GLU A 175 -9.55 0.37 22.37
CA GLU A 175 -10.31 1.28 23.25
C GLU A 175 -10.36 0.80 24.71
N GLU A 176 -10.20 -0.51 24.95
CA GLU A 176 -10.16 -1.14 26.28
C GLU A 176 -8.75 -1.12 26.90
N GLY A 177 -7.75 -0.55 26.20
CA GLY A 177 -6.37 -0.49 26.66
C GLY A 177 -5.63 -1.84 26.58
N GLN A 178 -6.12 -2.78 25.78
CA GLN A 178 -5.50 -4.10 25.50
C GLN A 178 -4.84 -4.10 24.11
N PRO A 179 -3.92 -5.05 23.81
CA PRO A 179 -3.32 -5.10 22.48
C PRO A 179 -4.39 -5.43 21.42
N TYR A 180 -4.39 -4.69 20.31
CA TYR A 180 -5.31 -4.94 19.21
C TYR A 180 -5.05 -6.33 18.61
N PRO A 181 -6.05 -7.23 18.55
CA PRO A 181 -5.87 -8.58 18.01
C PRO A 181 -5.70 -8.56 16.49
N ASN A 182 -4.91 -9.49 15.95
CA ASN A 182 -4.64 -9.60 14.50
C ASN A 182 -4.18 -8.27 13.86
N SER A 183 -3.36 -7.51 14.57
CA SER A 183 -2.83 -6.24 14.09
C SER A 183 -2.01 -6.43 12.79
N LYS A 184 -2.23 -5.51 11.84
CA LYS A 184 -1.41 -5.35 10.62
C LYS A 184 -0.10 -4.59 10.88
N TYR A 185 0.06 -4.06 12.08
CA TYR A 185 1.19 -3.24 12.49
C TYR A 185 1.86 -3.79 13.74
N LEU A 186 3.18 -3.77 13.75
CA LEU A 186 4.01 -3.98 14.92
C LEU A 186 5.17 -2.98 14.87
N PHE A 187 5.57 -2.48 16.03
CA PHE A 187 6.74 -1.61 16.13
C PHE A 187 7.77 -2.31 17.01
N ALA A 188 9.04 -2.21 16.65
CA ALA A 188 10.15 -2.67 17.47
C ALA A 188 11.15 -1.53 17.64
N GLU A 189 11.71 -1.43 18.83
CA GLU A 189 12.77 -0.50 19.18
C GLU A 189 13.98 -1.30 19.64
N PHE A 190 15.10 -1.10 18.96
CA PHE A 190 16.39 -1.63 19.36
C PHE A 190 17.17 -0.51 20.02
N LYS A 191 17.49 -0.66 21.30
CA LYS A 191 18.08 0.40 22.11
C LYS A 191 19.48 0.02 22.56
N ASN A 192 20.37 1.00 22.56
CA ASN A 192 21.71 0.86 23.14
C ASN A 192 21.80 1.45 24.56
N ALA A 193 22.93 1.20 25.23
CA ALA A 193 23.16 1.64 26.60
C ALA A 193 23.17 3.18 26.78
N VAL A 194 23.48 3.96 25.74
CA VAL A 194 23.50 5.42 25.80
C VAL A 194 22.15 6.07 25.48
N GLY A 195 21.15 5.25 25.14
CA GLY A 195 19.78 5.69 24.94
C GLY A 195 19.37 5.93 23.49
N ASP A 196 20.27 5.72 22.52
CA ASP A 196 19.93 5.82 21.11
C ASP A 196 19.13 4.59 20.65
N VAL A 197 18.20 4.82 19.71
CA VAL A 197 17.17 3.85 19.33
C VAL A 197 17.09 3.70 17.82
N ILE A 198 17.20 2.46 17.35
CA ILE A 198 16.79 2.08 16.00
C ILE A 198 15.32 1.69 16.07
N HIS A 199 14.48 2.43 15.35
CA HIS A 199 13.06 2.12 15.22
C HIS A 199 12.86 1.20 14.03
N CYS A 200 11.99 0.21 14.18
CA CYS A 200 11.52 -0.65 13.11
C CYS A 200 10.00 -0.69 13.14
N GLN A 201 9.36 -0.13 12.13
CA GLN A 201 7.94 -0.39 11.91
C GLN A 201 7.81 -1.58 10.96
N MET A 202 7.03 -2.57 11.38
CA MET A 202 6.64 -3.73 10.60
C MET A 202 5.17 -3.58 10.21
N ARG A 203 4.89 -3.76 8.92
CA ARG A 203 3.55 -3.61 8.37
C ARG A 203 3.25 -4.77 7.42
N TYR A 204 2.16 -5.48 7.66
CA TYR A 204 1.62 -6.42 6.68
C TYR A 204 1.10 -5.63 5.48
N MET A 205 1.56 -5.97 4.27
CA MET A 205 1.27 -5.25 3.04
C MET A 205 0.12 -5.92 2.28
N ASP A 206 -0.98 -5.19 2.13
CA ASP A 206 -2.12 -5.52 1.28
C ASP A 206 -2.75 -4.26 0.69
N GLU A 207 -3.90 -4.38 0.03
CA GLU A 207 -4.61 -3.25 -0.57
C GLU A 207 -4.97 -2.14 0.43
N GLU A 208 -5.18 -2.47 1.71
CA GLU A 208 -5.52 -1.49 2.75
C GLU A 208 -4.29 -0.76 3.29
N THR A 209 -3.15 -1.45 3.37
CA THR A 209 -1.93 -0.93 4.02
C THR A 209 -0.84 -0.46 3.05
N THR A 210 -1.11 -0.62 1.74
CA THR A 210 -0.39 -0.01 0.61
C THR A 210 -0.21 1.49 0.84
N PHE A 211 0.93 2.04 0.45
CA PHE A 211 1.16 3.48 0.57
C PHE A 211 2.02 4.05 -0.56
N GLU A 212 1.81 5.33 -0.83
CA GLU A 212 2.72 6.17 -1.62
C GLU A 212 3.25 7.28 -0.70
N LEU A 213 4.57 7.35 -0.54
CA LEU A 213 5.22 8.41 0.21
C LEU A 213 5.82 9.42 -0.75
N SER A 214 5.24 10.61 -0.80
CA SER A 214 5.73 11.72 -1.63
C SER A 214 6.68 12.66 -0.88
N GLY A 215 7.58 13.30 -1.62
CA GLY A 215 8.47 14.31 -1.05
C GLY A 215 9.70 13.73 -0.34
N VAL A 216 10.08 12.48 -0.64
CA VAL A 216 11.30 11.91 -0.06
C VAL A 216 12.54 12.55 -0.67
N GLY A 217 13.58 12.71 0.14
CA GLY A 217 14.83 13.34 -0.27
C GLY A 217 15.52 12.61 -1.42
N LYS A 218 16.32 13.36 -2.18
CA LYS A 218 17.06 12.84 -3.34
C LYS A 218 18.07 11.74 -3.03
N ASP A 219 18.44 11.62 -1.76
CA ASP A 219 19.30 10.60 -1.14
C ASP A 219 18.64 9.23 -1.01
N MET A 220 17.33 9.11 -1.25
CA MET A 220 16.63 7.82 -1.25
C MET A 220 16.95 7.00 -2.51
N GLU A 221 17.67 5.89 -2.40
CA GLU A 221 18.08 5.04 -3.51
C GLU A 221 17.40 3.67 -3.48
N SER A 222 17.16 3.08 -4.65
CA SER A 222 16.67 1.71 -4.77
C SER A 222 17.82 0.71 -4.82
N MET A 223 17.62 -0.45 -4.21
CA MET A 223 18.60 -1.55 -4.22
C MET A 223 17.92 -2.91 -4.03
N THR A 224 18.73 -3.97 -4.08
CA THR A 224 18.27 -5.34 -3.83
C THR A 224 19.06 -5.95 -2.67
N ILE A 225 18.34 -6.47 -1.68
CA ILE A 225 18.92 -7.12 -0.50
C ILE A 225 18.37 -8.54 -0.43
N ASN A 226 19.24 -9.55 -0.49
CA ASN A 226 18.85 -10.97 -0.47
C ASN A 226 17.75 -11.34 -1.49
N GLY A 227 17.71 -10.65 -2.64
CA GLY A 227 16.70 -10.86 -3.69
C GLY A 227 15.39 -10.09 -3.49
N HIS A 228 15.28 -9.29 -2.44
CA HIS A 228 14.14 -8.41 -2.18
C HIS A 228 14.44 -6.97 -2.60
N GLU A 229 13.46 -6.29 -3.19
CA GLU A 229 13.54 -4.86 -3.49
C GLU A 229 13.53 -4.06 -2.19
N ALA A 230 14.40 -3.06 -2.12
CA ALA A 230 14.52 -2.16 -0.98
C ALA A 230 14.76 -0.72 -1.45
N ALA A 231 14.39 0.23 -0.61
CA ALA A 231 14.75 1.63 -0.74
C ALA A 231 15.53 2.06 0.52
N ALA A 232 16.64 2.75 0.36
CA ALA A 232 17.50 3.17 1.47
C ALA A 232 17.89 4.64 1.32
N SER A 233 18.03 5.32 2.45
CA SER A 233 18.64 6.64 2.57
C SER A 233 19.73 6.60 3.64
N GLU A 234 20.35 7.74 3.94
CA GLU A 234 21.37 7.81 4.99
C GLU A 234 20.85 7.43 6.39
N THR A 235 19.54 7.60 6.64
CA THR A 235 18.92 7.46 7.97
C THR A 235 17.79 6.42 8.01
N SER A 236 17.57 5.69 6.91
CA SER A 236 16.47 4.73 6.84
C SER A 236 16.65 3.66 5.78
N ILE A 237 16.00 2.51 6.00
CA ILE A 237 15.82 1.49 4.96
C ILE A 237 14.41 0.88 5.03
N TYR A 238 13.84 0.66 3.85
CA TYR A 238 12.52 0.09 3.61
C TYR A 238 12.69 -1.16 2.77
N ILE A 239 12.23 -2.30 3.25
CA ILE A 239 12.35 -3.58 2.54
C ILE A 239 11.10 -4.42 2.74
N GLU A 240 10.54 -4.95 1.65
CA GLU A 240 9.40 -5.87 1.70
C GLU A 240 9.86 -7.32 1.59
N ILE A 241 9.58 -8.11 2.63
CA ILE A 241 9.92 -9.53 2.70
C ILE A 241 8.66 -10.29 3.12
N ASP A 242 8.25 -11.29 2.33
CA ASP A 242 7.09 -12.14 2.63
C ASP A 242 5.81 -11.33 2.93
N SER A 243 5.54 -10.30 2.10
CA SER A 243 4.42 -9.35 2.27
C SER A 243 4.48 -8.53 3.56
N ILE A 244 5.65 -8.39 4.18
CA ILE A 244 5.87 -7.55 5.36
C ILE A 244 6.88 -6.47 5.00
N MET A 245 6.47 -5.21 5.13
CA MET A 245 7.36 -4.07 5.04
C MET A 245 8.07 -3.86 6.36
N TYR A 246 9.40 -3.88 6.33
CA TYR A 246 10.27 -3.51 7.43
C TYR A 246 10.84 -2.12 7.16
N MET A 247 10.56 -1.17 8.04
CA MET A 247 10.99 0.22 7.90
C MET A 247 11.88 0.57 9.08
N PHE A 248 13.18 0.47 8.88
CA PHE A 248 14.18 0.83 9.88
C PHE A 248 14.56 2.29 9.75
N THR A 249 14.62 3.00 10.87
CA THR A 249 15.05 4.40 10.92
C THR A 249 15.90 4.66 12.16
N ASN A 250 16.91 5.51 12.00
CA ASN A 250 17.78 6.01 13.06
C ASN A 250 18.60 7.19 12.51
N LYS A 251 18.96 8.16 13.37
CA LYS A 251 19.69 9.37 12.95
C LYS A 251 21.20 9.32 13.21
N THR A 252 21.67 8.27 13.88
CA THR A 252 23.01 8.21 14.47
C THR A 252 23.89 7.16 13.80
N ILE A 253 23.32 6.11 13.21
CA ILE A 253 24.04 5.11 12.43
C ILE A 253 24.06 5.49 10.94
N GLU A 254 25.08 5.02 10.23
CA GLU A 254 25.28 5.30 8.81
C GLU A 254 24.43 4.38 7.90
N GLY A 255 24.20 4.82 6.65
CA GLY A 255 23.43 4.09 5.63
C GLY A 255 23.82 2.61 5.47
N ASP A 256 25.12 2.30 5.48
CA ASP A 256 25.63 0.92 5.32
C ASP A 256 25.23 -0.01 6.47
N GLU A 257 25.03 0.52 7.69
CA GLU A 257 24.56 -0.27 8.83
C GLU A 257 23.13 -0.75 8.62
N PHE A 258 22.27 0.06 8.00
CA PHE A 258 20.91 -0.34 7.67
C PHE A 258 20.86 -1.51 6.68
N VAL A 259 21.76 -1.52 5.69
CA VAL A 259 21.87 -2.63 4.74
C VAL A 259 22.27 -3.93 5.46
N LYS A 260 23.20 -3.88 6.42
CA LYS A 260 23.59 -5.05 7.22
C LYS A 260 22.44 -5.54 8.10
N ILE A 261 21.71 -4.63 8.75
CA ILE A 261 20.53 -4.95 9.57
C ILE A 261 19.49 -5.66 8.71
N ALA A 262 19.09 -5.07 7.58
CA ALA A 262 18.09 -5.64 6.67
C ALA A 262 18.54 -7.00 6.09
N SER A 263 19.81 -7.14 5.73
CA SER A 263 20.38 -8.39 5.21
C SER A 263 20.37 -9.53 6.22
N SER A 264 20.26 -9.22 7.51
CA SER A 264 20.32 -10.18 8.61
C SER A 264 18.95 -10.68 9.09
N LEU A 265 17.86 -10.20 8.51
CA LEU A 265 16.50 -10.55 8.90
C LEU A 265 16.25 -12.06 8.79
N ARG A 266 15.81 -12.68 9.89
CA ARG A 266 15.51 -14.12 10.01
C ARG A 266 14.32 -14.43 10.91
#